data_AF-A0A7C8ETA6-F1
#
_entry.id   AF-A0A7C8ETA6-F1
#
_cell.length_a   1.000
_cell.length_b   1.000
_cell.length_c   1.000
_cell.angle_alpha   90.00
_cell.angle_beta   90.00
_cell.angle_gamma   90.00
#
_symmetry.space_group_name_H-M   'P 1'
#
loop_
_entity.id
_entity.type
_entity.pdbx_description
1 polymer ?
#
loop_
_entity_poly.entity_id
_entity_poly.type
_entity_poly.pdbx_seq_one_letter_code
_entity_poly.pdbx_strand_id
1 'polypeptide(L)'
;MADWKLGTDRRQAERFKVAWTGTLTCLFPNHEENVEVKVTEVSTTGARLEIETITFGPYHIVIGSESSRFTLKVSLPEAAIWTPVRIVWYSTDQERDSFNLGVMFLHASEEHLAAIKRLLADVASGNIAL
;
A
#
# COMPACT_ATOMS: atom_id res chain seq x y z
N MET A 1 3.99 -42.69 3.46
CA MET A 1 4.25 -41.49 4.27
C MET A 1 4.32 -40.31 3.32
N ALA A 2 3.31 -39.45 3.31
CA ALA A 2 3.30 -38.26 2.46
C ALA A 2 4.05 -37.13 3.18
N ASP A 3 5.13 -36.68 2.56
CA ASP A 3 6.00 -35.60 3.03
C ASP A 3 5.34 -34.26 2.66
N TRP A 4 4.63 -33.65 3.61
CA TRP A 4 4.05 -32.33 3.44
C TRP A 4 5.16 -31.29 3.60
N LYS A 5 5.77 -30.87 2.48
CA LYS A 5 6.64 -29.69 2.49
C LYS A 5 5.83 -28.49 2.99
N LEU A 6 6.26 -27.92 4.14
CA LEU A 6 5.86 -26.60 4.59
C LEU A 6 5.85 -25.66 3.38
N GLY A 7 4.70 -25.02 3.14
CA GLY A 7 4.54 -24.06 2.06
C GLY A 7 5.68 -23.05 2.09
N THR A 8 6.50 -23.07 1.04
CA THR A 8 7.54 -22.07 0.82
C THR A 8 6.88 -20.70 0.92
N ASP A 9 7.32 -19.86 1.85
CA ASP A 9 6.80 -18.51 1.98
C ASP A 9 6.93 -17.84 0.61
N ARG A 10 5.79 -17.55 -0.03
CA ARG A 10 5.75 -16.98 -1.38
C ARG A 10 6.10 -15.48 -1.35
N ARG A 11 6.30 -14.91 -0.17
CA ARG A 11 6.55 -13.48 0.03
C ARG A 11 8.04 -13.19 -0.11
N GLN A 12 8.33 -12.13 -0.85
CA GLN A 12 9.71 -11.71 -1.15
C GLN A 12 10.24 -10.61 -0.21
N ALA A 13 9.39 -10.04 0.66
CA ALA A 13 9.76 -8.96 1.56
C ALA A 13 8.98 -9.03 2.88
N GLU A 14 9.65 -8.72 3.98
CA GLU A 14 9.07 -8.55 5.31
C GLU A 14 8.09 -7.36 5.33
N ARG A 15 7.03 -7.49 6.14
CA ARG A 15 6.00 -6.46 6.31
C ARG A 15 5.97 -5.98 7.75
N PHE A 16 5.95 -4.67 7.92
CA PHE A 16 5.81 -4.01 9.20
C PHE A 16 4.37 -3.54 9.35
N LYS A 17 3.74 -3.87 10.48
CA LYS A 17 2.45 -3.28 10.83
C LYS A 17 2.66 -1.82 11.18
N VAL A 18 1.74 -0.96 10.76
CA VAL A 18 1.74 0.48 11.01
C VAL A 18 0.28 0.95 11.08
N ALA A 19 0.03 2.16 11.54
CA ALA A 19 -1.27 2.83 11.57
C ALA A 19 -1.11 4.28 11.09
N TRP A 20 -0.59 4.41 9.87
CA TRP A 20 -0.37 5.72 9.25
C TRP A 20 -1.59 6.18 8.48
N THR A 21 -1.77 7.49 8.40
CA THR A 21 -2.76 8.10 7.49
C THR A 21 -2.06 8.60 6.23
N GLY A 22 -2.70 8.41 5.08
CA GLY A 22 -2.20 8.87 3.80
C GLY A 22 -3.31 9.28 2.85
N THR A 23 -2.90 9.68 1.66
CA THR A 23 -3.79 9.99 0.54
C THR A 23 -3.42 9.12 -0.65
N LEU A 24 -4.40 8.44 -1.22
CA LEU A 24 -4.28 7.79 -2.52
C LEU A 24 -4.86 8.74 -3.57
N THR A 25 -3.99 9.36 -4.36
CA THR A 25 -4.39 10.13 -5.54
C THR A 25 -4.67 9.16 -6.67
N CYS A 26 -5.91 9.19 -7.16
CA CYS A 26 -6.45 8.33 -8.20
C CYS A 26 -6.68 9.17 -9.46
N LEU A 27 -5.92 8.88 -10.51
CA LEU A 27 -6.04 9.52 -11.82
C LEU A 27 -6.72 8.53 -12.78
N PHE A 28 -8.01 8.77 -13.02
CA PHE A 28 -8.80 8.09 -14.03
C PHE A 28 -8.79 8.88 -15.35
N PRO A 29 -9.23 8.31 -16.49
CA PRO A 29 -9.12 8.96 -17.79
C PRO A 29 -9.67 10.39 -17.86
N ASN A 30 -10.75 10.69 -17.13
CA ASN A 30 -11.42 12.00 -17.14
C ASN A 30 -11.73 12.53 -15.73
N HIS A 31 -11.10 11.96 -14.69
CA HIS A 31 -11.42 12.29 -13.29
C HIS A 31 -10.20 12.10 -12.41
N GLU A 32 -10.02 13.02 -11.47
CA GLU A 32 -9.00 12.92 -10.44
C GLU A 32 -9.67 12.98 -9.08
N GLU A 33 -9.26 12.08 -8.19
CA GLU A 33 -9.80 12.01 -6.84
C GLU A 33 -8.71 11.71 -5.83
N ASN A 34 -8.79 12.36 -4.68
CA ASN A 34 -7.92 12.09 -3.55
C ASN A 34 -8.74 11.36 -2.49
N VAL A 35 -8.31 10.14 -2.18
CA VAL A 35 -8.97 9.27 -1.20
C VAL A 35 -8.10 9.20 0.04
N GLU A 36 -8.68 9.47 1.21
CA GLU A 36 -8.00 9.23 2.47
C GLU A 36 -7.88 7.73 2.71
N VAL A 37 -6.68 7.28 3.11
CA VAL A 37 -6.39 5.86 3.35
C VAL A 37 -5.66 5.68 4.66
N LYS A 38 -5.88 4.56 5.33
CA LYS A 38 -5.02 4.10 6.41
C LYS A 38 -4.03 3.09 5.88
N VAL A 39 -2.75 3.29 6.11
CA VAL A 39 -1.71 2.29 5.84
C VAL A 39 -1.64 1.37 7.06
N THR A 40 -1.89 0.09 6.86
CA THR A 40 -1.94 -0.92 7.95
C THR A 40 -0.75 -1.87 7.93
N GLU A 41 -0.14 -2.06 6.76
CA GLU A 41 1.12 -2.78 6.60
C GLU A 41 1.96 -2.10 5.52
N VAL A 42 3.28 -2.14 5.68
CA VAL A 42 4.23 -1.64 4.66
C VAL A 42 5.43 -2.57 4.53
N SER A 43 5.96 -2.70 3.31
CA SER A 43 7.21 -3.39 2.98
C SER A 43 8.04 -2.54 2.03
N THR A 44 9.22 -3.04 1.66
CA THR A 44 10.06 -2.43 0.62
C THR A 44 9.42 -2.45 -0.78
N THR A 45 8.39 -3.27 -0.99
CA THR A 45 7.78 -3.51 -2.30
C THR A 45 6.34 -3.01 -2.41
N GLY A 46 5.69 -2.65 -1.30
CA GLY A 46 4.30 -2.25 -1.32
C GLY A 46 3.72 -1.98 0.05
N ALA A 47 2.40 -1.86 0.11
CA ALA A 47 1.66 -1.60 1.32
C ALA A 47 0.28 -2.27 1.30
N ARG A 48 -0.31 -2.43 2.48
CA ARG A 48 -1.74 -2.67 2.67
C ARG A 48 -2.39 -1.38 3.12
N LEU A 49 -3.45 -1.00 2.42
CA LEU A 49 -4.30 0.13 2.72
C LEU A 49 -5.66 -0.35 3.22
N GLU A 50 -6.26 0.38 4.14
CA GLU A 50 -7.66 0.27 4.55
C GLU A 50 -8.40 1.52 4.04
N ILE A 51 -9.55 1.32 3.41
CA ILE A 51 -10.43 2.36 2.86
C ILE A 51 -11.90 2.02 3.11
N GLU A 52 -12.77 3.02 3.05
CA GLU A 52 -14.21 2.84 3.30
C GLU A 52 -14.97 2.30 2.06
N THR A 53 -14.53 2.63 0.86
CA THR A 53 -15.20 2.26 -0.39
C THR A 53 -14.20 1.99 -1.51
N ILE A 54 -14.52 1.05 -2.41
CA ILE A 54 -13.76 0.78 -3.65
C ILE A 54 -14.30 1.56 -4.86
N THR A 55 -15.31 2.39 -4.64
CA THR A 55 -15.85 3.31 -5.65
C THR A 55 -15.34 4.71 -5.35
N PHE A 56 -14.56 5.27 -6.27
CA PHE A 56 -13.99 6.61 -6.20
C PHE A 56 -14.71 7.48 -7.24
N GLY A 57 -15.62 8.33 -6.76
CA GLY A 57 -16.50 9.11 -7.61
C GLY A 57 -17.35 8.19 -8.50
N PRO A 58 -17.35 8.36 -9.83
CA PRO A 58 -18.09 7.48 -10.73
C PRO A 58 -17.32 6.20 -11.13
N TYR A 59 -16.10 5.99 -10.61
CA TYR A 59 -15.22 4.89 -11.01
C TYR A 59 -15.12 3.82 -9.94
N HIS A 60 -15.12 2.55 -10.37
CA HIS A 60 -14.78 1.41 -9.52
C HIS A 60 -13.31 1.02 -9.73
N ILE A 61 -12.63 0.65 -8.66
CA ILE A 61 -11.25 0.15 -8.74
C ILE A 61 -11.20 -1.16 -9.54
N VAL A 62 -10.37 -1.20 -10.58
CA VAL A 62 -10.10 -2.42 -11.35
C VAL A 62 -8.62 -2.76 -11.22
N ILE A 63 -8.34 -3.95 -10.68
CA ILE A 63 -6.97 -4.47 -10.57
C ILE A 63 -6.36 -4.57 -11.96
N GLY A 64 -5.14 -4.05 -12.12
CA GLY A 64 -4.42 -4.12 -13.39
C GLY A 64 -4.93 -3.16 -14.48
N SER A 65 -5.81 -2.20 -14.16
CA SER A 65 -6.21 -1.15 -15.10
C SER A 65 -5.00 -0.40 -15.66
N GLU A 66 -4.86 -0.37 -16.98
CA GLU A 66 -3.81 0.41 -17.66
C GLU A 66 -4.18 1.88 -17.82
N SER A 67 -5.48 2.19 -17.78
CA SER A 67 -6.02 3.53 -17.95
C SER A 67 -6.13 4.33 -16.65
N SER A 68 -5.95 3.66 -15.50
CA SER A 68 -5.97 4.31 -14.18
C SER A 68 -4.55 4.35 -13.61
N ARG A 69 -4.19 5.47 -12.99
CA ARG A 69 -2.89 5.63 -12.30
C ARG A 69 -3.14 6.00 -10.85
N PHE A 70 -2.34 5.43 -9.96
CA PHE A 70 -2.49 5.63 -8.53
C PHE A 70 -1.18 6.11 -7.94
N THR A 71 -1.25 7.05 -7.02
CA THR A 71 -0.09 7.57 -6.29
C THR A 71 -0.40 7.62 -4.81
N LEU A 72 0.41 6.93 -4.02
CA LEU A 72 0.29 6.92 -2.56
C LEU A 72 1.18 8.02 -1.98
N LYS A 73 0.59 8.87 -1.15
CA LYS A 73 1.28 9.86 -0.33
C LYS A 73 1.04 9.60 1.15
N VAL A 74 2.10 9.43 1.92
CA VAL A 74 2.07 9.31 3.38
C VAL A 74 3.02 10.36 3.93
N SER A 75 2.52 11.23 4.80
CA SER A 75 3.34 12.24 5.47
C SER A 75 3.60 11.77 6.89
N LEU A 76 4.86 11.54 7.22
CA LEU A 76 5.33 11.14 8.54
C LEU A 76 6.15 12.30 9.13
N PRO A 77 6.30 12.38 10.47
CA PRO A 77 7.02 13.50 11.09
C PRO A 77 8.44 13.74 10.55
N GLU A 78 9.14 12.68 10.17
CA GLU A 78 10.54 12.73 9.71
C GLU A 78 10.74 12.34 8.24
N ALA A 79 9.67 11.94 7.54
CA ALA A 79 9.76 11.40 6.19
C ALA A 79 8.45 11.56 5.43
N ALA A 80 8.50 11.45 4.10
CA ALA A 80 7.31 11.30 3.29
C ALA A 80 7.50 10.14 2.31
N ILE A 81 6.52 9.27 2.22
CA ILE A 81 6.40 8.34 1.09
C ILE A 81 5.56 9.06 0.05
N TRP A 82 6.11 9.24 -1.15
CA TRP A 82 5.35 9.68 -2.31
C TRP A 82 5.74 8.80 -3.48
N THR A 83 4.89 7.85 -3.82
CA THR A 83 5.25 6.78 -4.76
C THR A 83 4.08 6.39 -5.67
N PRO A 84 4.30 6.25 -6.99
CA PRO A 84 3.31 5.64 -7.87
C PRO A 84 3.07 4.18 -7.46
N VAL A 85 1.82 3.73 -7.51
CA VAL A 85 1.44 2.37 -7.10
C VAL A 85 0.54 1.67 -8.12
N ARG A 86 0.57 0.35 -8.11
CA ARG A 86 -0.48 -0.49 -8.72
C ARG A 86 -1.28 -1.18 -7.63
N ILE A 87 -2.59 -1.21 -7.79
CA ILE A 87 -3.46 -2.05 -6.98
C ILE A 87 -3.33 -3.48 -7.51
N VAL A 88 -2.97 -4.42 -6.63
CA VAL A 88 -2.68 -5.83 -6.98
C VAL A 88 -3.73 -6.81 -6.46
N TRP A 89 -4.45 -6.45 -5.40
CA TRP A 89 -5.60 -7.19 -4.89
C TRP A 89 -6.43 -6.26 -4.00
N TYR A 90 -7.70 -6.61 -3.78
CA TYR A 90 -8.50 -6.05 -2.70
C TYR A 90 -9.36 -7.15 -2.05
N SER A 91 -9.79 -6.93 -0.82
CA SER A 91 -10.75 -7.78 -0.11
C SER A 91 -11.63 -6.94 0.79
N THR A 92 -12.83 -7.43 1.11
CA THR A 92 -13.68 -6.84 2.13
C THR A 92 -13.28 -7.33 3.51
N ASP A 93 -13.35 -6.45 4.50
CA ASP A 93 -13.35 -6.78 5.92
C ASP A 93 -14.78 -6.62 6.45
N GLN A 94 -15.46 -7.75 6.62
CA GLN A 94 -16.87 -7.75 7.03
C GLN A 94 -17.08 -7.30 8.47
N GLU A 95 -16.05 -7.37 9.32
CA GLU A 95 -16.17 -6.96 10.72
C GLU A 95 -16.05 -5.44 10.88
N ARG A 96 -15.27 -4.80 9.98
CA ARG A 96 -14.96 -3.37 10.03
C ARG A 96 -15.73 -2.51 9.03
N ASP A 97 -16.56 -3.13 8.20
CA ASP A 97 -17.24 -2.50 7.05
C ASP A 97 -16.26 -1.68 6.19
N SER A 98 -15.10 -2.27 5.92
CA SER A 98 -14.01 -1.62 5.19
C SER A 98 -13.43 -2.51 4.12
N PHE A 99 -12.63 -1.92 3.23
CA PHE A 99 -11.90 -2.62 2.20
C PHE A 99 -10.41 -2.58 2.46
N ASN A 100 -9.76 -3.73 2.31
CA ASN A 100 -8.32 -3.85 2.32
C ASN A 100 -7.80 -3.85 0.88
N LEU A 101 -6.87 -2.96 0.56
CA LEU A 101 -6.21 -2.88 -0.73
C LEU A 101 -4.74 -3.24 -0.59
N GLY A 102 -4.29 -4.20 -1.39
CA GLY A 102 -2.88 -4.43 -1.63
C GLY A 102 -2.37 -3.53 -2.74
N VAL A 103 -1.36 -2.73 -2.44
CA VAL A 103 -0.67 -1.92 -3.44
C VAL A 103 0.79 -2.33 -3.56
N MET A 104 1.31 -2.27 -4.79
CA MET A 104 2.72 -2.49 -5.11
C MET A 104 3.32 -1.17 -5.57
N PHE A 105 4.48 -0.82 -5.04
CA PHE A 105 5.21 0.38 -5.44
C PHE A 105 5.77 0.20 -6.85
N LEU A 106 5.53 1.18 -7.73
CA LEU A 106 6.04 1.19 -9.09
C LEU A 106 7.29 2.06 -9.14
N HIS A 107 8.39 1.47 -9.60
CA HIS A 107 9.65 2.16 -9.90
C HIS A 107 10.15 3.06 -8.77
N ALA A 108 10.82 2.45 -7.80
CA ALA A 108 11.73 3.19 -6.95
C ALA A 108 13.01 3.46 -7.73
N SER A 109 13.38 4.73 -7.92
CA SER A 109 14.81 5.04 -8.07
C SER A 109 15.57 4.39 -6.90
N GLU A 110 16.85 4.08 -7.06
CA GLU A 110 17.64 3.51 -5.96
C GLU A 110 17.55 4.38 -4.69
N GLU A 111 17.52 5.71 -4.88
CA GLU A 111 17.29 6.69 -3.82
C GLU A 111 15.95 6.52 -3.13
N HIS A 112 14.86 6.32 -3.88
CA HIS A 112 13.54 6.11 -3.31
C HIS A 112 13.45 4.79 -2.54
N LEU A 113 14.09 3.73 -3.05
CA LEU A 113 14.15 2.44 -2.36
C LEU A 113 14.99 2.55 -1.07
N ALA A 114 16.10 3.30 -1.11
CA ALA A 114 16.92 3.57 0.06
C ALA A 114 16.15 4.37 1.11
N ALA A 115 15.35 5.36 0.69
CA ALA A 115 14.48 6.12 1.58
C ALA A 115 13.42 5.23 2.26
N ILE A 116 12.74 4.36 1.49
CA ILE A 116 11.79 3.38 2.05
C ILE A 116 12.50 2.42 3.01
N LYS A 117 13.67 1.88 2.65
CA LYS A 117 14.42 0.98 3.53
C LYS A 117 14.82 1.63 4.84
N ARG A 118 15.27 2.89 4.80
CA ARG A 118 15.62 3.66 6.00
C ARG A 118 14.39 3.86 6.89
N LEU A 119 13.28 4.27 6.28
CA LEU A 119 12.01 4.42 6.98
C LEU A 119 11.57 3.12 7.67
N LEU A 120 11.68 1.98 6.98
CA LEU A 120 11.31 0.68 7.56
C LEU A 120 12.26 0.25 8.68
N ALA A 121 13.54 0.61 8.61
CA ALA A 121 14.48 0.40 9.70
C ALA A 121 14.08 1.22 10.94
N ASP A 122 13.63 2.46 10.74
CA ASP A 122 13.14 3.32 11.82
C ASP A 122 11.82 2.82 12.44
N VAL A 123 10.94 2.19 11.64
CA VAL A 123 9.76 1.48 12.15
C VAL A 123 10.18 0.25 12.96
N ALA A 124 11.12 -0.54 12.45
CA ALA A 124 11.61 -1.75 13.12
C ALA A 124 12.29 -1.44 14.46
N SER A 125 12.95 -0.30 14.58
CA SER A 125 13.57 0.18 15.83
C SER A 125 12.59 0.87 16.78
N GLY A 126 11.35 1.15 16.35
CA GLY A 126 10.34 1.85 17.14
C GLY A 126 10.50 3.37 17.19
N ASN A 127 11.32 3.95 16.31
CA ASN A 127 11.53 5.40 16.23
C ASN A 127 10.35 6.13 15.56
N ILE A 128 9.57 5.42 14.75
CA ILE A 128 8.34 5.93 14.13
C ILE A 128 7.17 5.15 14.69
N ALA A 129 6.21 5.88 15.25
CA ALA A 129 5.04 5.28 15.89
C ALA A 129 4.28 4.35 14.92
N LEU A 130 3.81 3.24 15.51
CA LEU A 130 2.79 2.35 14.97
C LEU A 130 1.48 3.13 14.86
#